data_AF-A0A0W0VFT7-F1
#
_entry.id   AF-A0A0W0VFT7-F1
#
_cell.length_a   1.000
_cell.length_b   1.000
_cell.length_c   1.000
_cell.angle_alpha   90.00
_cell.angle_beta   90.00
_cell.angle_gamma   90.00
#
_symmetry.space_group_name_H-M   'P 1'
#
loop_
_entity.id
_entity.type
_entity.pdbx_description
1 polymer ?
#
loop_
_entity_poly.entity_id
_entity_poly.type
_entity_poly.pdbx_seq_one_letter_code
_entity_poly.pdbx_strand_id
1 'polypeptide(L)'
;MIKIGRMKKQGSMILALSISVMLLTGCLSNVWTGAMLVYDRHNVYKKVNDYQLSANAHHELFEDNLFEQEGCALEVAIFNGDILLAGHVPTLKLREEAIKRISKLSGYRRIFNQIDIRHDPSHNVEDTWITTKIRSKIFADSSIDPKIFKIVTADRIVYLMGDVTPEQGRRVIDIARNTSGVIRVVKLLQYYVLTNKDPHEHRSLYK
;
A
#
# COMPACT_ATOMS: atom_id res chain seq x y z
N MET A 1 -25.36 -19.13 -59.93
CA MET A 1 -25.85 -19.65 -58.63
C MET A 1 -24.70 -19.73 -57.65
N ILE A 2 -24.62 -18.81 -56.69
CA ILE A 2 -23.54 -18.72 -55.69
C ILE A 2 -23.88 -19.62 -54.49
N LYS A 3 -22.94 -20.49 -54.10
CA LYS A 3 -23.11 -21.54 -53.08
C LYS A 3 -22.98 -20.95 -51.67
N ILE A 4 -24.08 -20.46 -51.08
CA ILE A 4 -24.15 -19.86 -49.72
C ILE A 4 -24.26 -20.97 -48.64
N GLY A 5 -23.39 -21.97 -48.67
CA GLY A 5 -23.53 -23.19 -47.86
C GLY A 5 -22.56 -23.35 -46.69
N ARG A 6 -21.50 -22.54 -46.59
CA ARG A 6 -20.36 -22.84 -45.69
C ARG A 6 -20.09 -21.82 -44.57
N MET A 7 -20.79 -20.67 -44.56
CA MET A 7 -20.55 -19.58 -43.59
C MET A 7 -21.21 -19.78 -42.21
N LYS A 8 -22.29 -20.58 -42.08
CA LYS A 8 -22.99 -20.78 -40.79
C LYS A 8 -22.15 -21.55 -39.76
N LYS A 9 -21.34 -22.52 -40.18
CA LYS A 9 -20.49 -23.31 -39.26
C LYS A 9 -19.27 -22.53 -38.78
N GLN A 10 -18.71 -21.66 -39.62
CA GLN A 10 -17.55 -20.83 -39.25
C GLN A 10 -17.94 -19.67 -38.32
N GLY A 11 -19.11 -19.05 -38.53
CA GLY A 11 -19.64 -18.03 -37.61
C GLY A 11 -19.94 -18.58 -36.21
N SER A 12 -20.48 -19.80 -36.11
CA SER A 12 -20.76 -20.45 -34.82
C SER A 12 -19.48 -20.76 -34.03
N MET A 13 -18.38 -21.08 -34.71
CA MET A 13 -17.10 -21.40 -34.07
C MET A 13 -16.40 -20.13 -33.55
N ILE A 14 -16.51 -19.02 -34.30
CA ILE A 14 -15.97 -17.71 -33.88
C ILE A 14 -16.76 -17.15 -32.69
N LEU A 15 -18.09 -17.32 -32.68
CA LEU A 15 -18.94 -16.89 -31.55
C LEU A 15 -18.69 -17.72 -30.28
N ALA A 16 -18.46 -19.03 -30.42
CA ALA A 16 -18.11 -19.89 -29.29
C ALA A 16 -16.72 -19.53 -28.71
N LEU A 17 -15.76 -19.20 -29.57
CA LEU A 17 -14.41 -18.79 -29.16
C LEU A 17 -14.43 -17.42 -28.47
N SER A 18 -15.22 -16.46 -28.95
CA SER A 18 -15.35 -15.14 -28.30
C SER A 18 -16.03 -15.21 -26.93
N ILE A 19 -17.07 -16.04 -26.79
CA ILE A 19 -17.72 -16.30 -25.49
C ILE A 19 -16.74 -16.98 -24.51
N SER A 20 -15.92 -17.91 -24.99
CA SER A 20 -14.90 -18.54 -24.15
C SER A 20 -13.85 -17.54 -23.66
N VAL A 21 -13.42 -16.57 -24.48
CA VAL A 21 -12.47 -15.53 -24.08
C VAL A 21 -13.06 -14.58 -23.03
N MET A 22 -14.37 -14.28 -23.09
CA MET A 22 -15.04 -13.48 -22.06
C MET A 22 -15.20 -14.20 -20.72
N LEU A 23 -15.15 -15.54 -20.71
CA LEU A 23 -15.18 -16.34 -19.47
C LEU A 23 -13.78 -16.48 -18.82
N LEU A 24 -12.69 -16.18 -19.53
CA LEU A 24 -11.34 -16.21 -18.99
C LEU A 24 -10.95 -14.93 -18.21
N THR A 25 -11.73 -13.85 -18.29
CA THR A 25 -11.45 -12.62 -17.50
C THR A 25 -11.80 -12.78 -16.02
N GLY A 26 -12.38 -13.91 -15.61
CA GLY A 26 -12.78 -14.18 -14.22
C GLY A 26 -11.67 -14.55 -13.23
N CYS A 27 -10.41 -14.73 -13.67
CA CYS A 27 -9.33 -15.24 -12.80
C CYS A 27 -8.12 -14.29 -12.63
N LEU A 28 -8.27 -13.00 -12.95
CA LEU A 28 -7.19 -12.01 -12.72
C LEU A 28 -7.51 -10.97 -11.64
N SER A 29 -8.71 -11.00 -11.08
CA SER A 29 -9.01 -10.29 -9.84
C SER A 29 -8.58 -11.14 -8.66
N ASN A 30 -7.40 -10.85 -8.11
CA ASN A 30 -6.89 -11.34 -6.82
C ASN A 30 -7.72 -10.87 -5.61
N VAL A 31 -9.02 -10.62 -5.81
CA VAL A 31 -9.91 -10.06 -4.82
C VAL A 31 -10.99 -11.10 -4.59
N TRP A 32 -10.87 -11.84 -3.49
CA TRP A 32 -11.98 -12.48 -2.79
C TRP A 32 -12.44 -13.87 -3.24
N THR A 33 -11.53 -14.84 -3.42
CA THR A 33 -11.95 -16.25 -3.34
C THR A 33 -12.30 -16.62 -1.90
N GLY A 34 -13.47 -17.26 -1.69
CA GLY A 34 -13.99 -17.63 -0.36
C GLY A 34 -13.04 -18.49 0.50
N ALA A 35 -12.06 -19.15 -0.12
CA ALA A 35 -11.01 -19.88 0.59
C ALA A 35 -10.14 -18.95 1.47
N MET A 36 -9.79 -17.74 1.03
CA MET A 36 -8.93 -16.83 1.83
C MET A 36 -9.63 -16.32 3.09
N LEU A 37 -10.96 -16.19 3.07
CA LEU A 37 -11.77 -15.76 4.22
C LEU A 37 -11.76 -16.78 5.36
N VAL A 38 -11.64 -18.07 5.03
CA VAL A 38 -11.66 -19.16 6.02
C VAL A 38 -10.31 -19.28 6.73
N TYR A 39 -9.19 -18.98 6.06
CA TYR A 39 -7.84 -19.18 6.60
C TYR A 39 -7.32 -18.03 7.49
N ASP A 40 -7.64 -16.76 7.20
CA ASP A 40 -7.10 -15.64 7.99
C ASP A 40 -8.09 -14.46 8.10
N ARG A 41 -9.14 -14.67 8.90
CA ARG A 41 -10.15 -13.63 9.18
C ARG A 41 -9.55 -12.36 9.79
N HIS A 42 -8.52 -12.47 10.63
CA HIS A 42 -7.94 -11.33 11.36
C HIS A 42 -7.22 -10.36 10.42
N ASN A 43 -6.45 -10.90 9.49
CA ASN A 43 -5.77 -10.10 8.47
C ASN A 43 -6.77 -9.47 7.50
N VAL A 44 -7.86 -10.19 7.17
CA VAL A 44 -8.96 -9.62 6.39
C VAL A 44 -9.60 -8.44 7.11
N TYR A 45 -9.92 -8.55 8.41
CA TYR A 45 -10.48 -7.43 9.18
C TYR A 45 -9.52 -6.24 9.24
N LYS A 46 -8.22 -6.46 9.47
CA LYS A 46 -7.22 -5.39 9.44
C LYS A 46 -7.19 -4.66 8.10
N LYS A 47 -7.19 -5.41 6.99
CA LYS A 47 -7.22 -4.81 5.64
C LYS A 47 -8.49 -4.02 5.41
N VAL A 48 -9.66 -4.56 5.76
CA VAL A 48 -10.94 -3.86 5.61
C VAL A 48 -10.96 -2.57 6.44
N ASN A 49 -10.50 -2.61 7.69
CA ASN A 49 -10.40 -1.43 8.54
C ASN A 49 -9.43 -0.38 7.97
N ASP A 50 -8.26 -0.81 7.49
CA ASP A 50 -7.30 0.09 6.83
C ASP A 50 -7.87 0.72 5.55
N TYR A 51 -8.67 -0.02 4.77
CA TYR A 51 -9.36 0.52 3.60
C TYR A 51 -10.38 1.60 3.99
N GLN A 52 -11.21 1.34 5.00
CA GLN A 52 -12.18 2.32 5.51
C GLN A 52 -11.48 3.56 6.07
N LEU A 53 -10.44 3.37 6.89
CA LEU A 53 -9.64 4.46 7.44
C LEU A 53 -8.96 5.26 6.33
N SER A 54 -8.47 4.60 5.28
CA SER A 54 -7.87 5.25 4.11
C SER A 54 -8.88 6.06 3.31
N ALA A 55 -10.11 5.55 3.12
CA ALA A 55 -11.16 6.29 2.45
C ALA A 55 -11.58 7.53 3.24
N ASN A 56 -11.76 7.39 4.55
CA ASN A 56 -12.11 8.50 5.44
C ASN A 56 -10.98 9.54 5.50
N ALA A 57 -9.72 9.10 5.55
CA ALA A 57 -8.57 10.01 5.54
C ALA A 57 -8.46 10.79 4.24
N HIS A 58 -8.65 10.14 3.08
CA HIS A 58 -8.68 10.85 1.80
C HIS A 58 -9.84 11.84 1.74
N HIS A 59 -11.02 11.44 2.22
CA HIS A 59 -12.18 12.32 2.26
C HIS A 59 -11.92 13.56 3.12
N GLU A 60 -11.56 13.38 4.41
CA GLU A 60 -11.29 14.51 5.33
C GLU A 60 -10.18 15.44 4.82
N LEU A 61 -9.17 14.89 4.15
CA LEU A 61 -8.02 15.67 3.70
C LEU A 61 -8.31 16.44 2.41
N PHE A 62 -9.00 15.84 1.44
CA PHE A 62 -9.14 16.37 0.08
C PHE A 62 -10.58 16.74 -0.32
N GLU A 63 -11.50 16.90 0.63
CA GLU A 63 -12.88 17.29 0.34
C GLU A 63 -13.01 18.65 -0.37
N ASP A 64 -12.19 19.64 0.00
CA ASP A 64 -12.41 21.06 -0.34
C ASP A 64 -11.30 21.69 -1.21
N ASN A 65 -10.55 20.90 -1.99
CA ASN A 65 -9.46 21.31 -2.88
C ASN A 65 -8.38 22.20 -2.22
N LEU A 66 -8.37 22.35 -0.88
CA LEU A 66 -7.44 23.19 -0.14
C LEU A 66 -5.98 22.83 -0.42
N PHE A 67 -5.71 21.55 -0.66
CA PHE A 67 -4.37 21.03 -0.96
C PHE A 67 -4.12 20.79 -2.46
N GLU A 68 -5.06 21.15 -3.34
CA GLU A 68 -4.91 21.07 -4.81
C GLU A 68 -4.32 22.38 -5.40
N GLN A 69 -3.85 23.28 -4.55
CA GLN A 69 -3.21 24.52 -4.95
C GLN A 69 -1.72 24.33 -5.27
N GLU A 70 -1.15 25.27 -6.03
CA GLU A 70 0.26 25.29 -6.39
C GLU A 70 1.17 25.27 -5.15
N GLY A 71 2.28 24.51 -5.23
CA GLY A 71 3.22 24.33 -4.13
C GLY A 71 2.75 23.37 -3.04
N CYS A 72 1.60 22.71 -3.20
CA CYS A 72 1.17 21.60 -2.34
C CYS A 72 1.43 20.26 -3.02
N ALA A 73 2.09 19.35 -2.31
CA ALA A 73 2.18 17.95 -2.67
C ALA A 73 2.02 17.13 -1.38
N LEU A 74 0.81 16.62 -1.15
CA LEU A 74 0.47 15.92 0.08
C LEU A 74 0.04 14.49 -0.23
N GLU A 75 0.62 13.52 0.44
CA GLU A 75 0.25 12.12 0.36
C GLU A 75 -0.16 11.61 1.75
N VAL A 76 -1.24 10.82 1.79
CA VAL A 76 -1.70 10.13 2.98
C VAL A 76 -1.65 8.62 2.77
N ALA A 77 -1.03 7.91 3.72
CA ALA A 77 -0.87 6.47 3.62
C ALA A 77 -1.21 5.77 4.93
N ILE A 78 -2.03 4.73 4.84
CA ILE A 78 -2.44 3.91 5.99
C ILE A 78 -1.81 2.52 5.88
N PHE A 79 -1.28 2.00 6.99
CA PHE A 79 -0.82 0.61 7.10
C PHE A 79 -0.93 0.09 8.54
N ASN A 80 -1.67 -1.00 8.76
CA ASN A 80 -1.94 -1.58 10.07
C ASN A 80 -2.41 -0.54 11.11
N GLY A 81 -3.30 0.35 10.69
CA GLY A 81 -3.81 1.46 11.50
C GLY A 81 -2.84 2.64 11.70
N ASP A 82 -1.58 2.58 11.29
CA ASP A 82 -0.71 3.76 11.29
C ASP A 82 -1.01 4.64 10.09
N ILE A 83 -1.16 5.95 10.32
CA ILE A 83 -1.34 6.97 9.30
C ILE A 83 -0.02 7.71 9.09
N LEU A 84 0.40 7.88 7.85
CA LEU A 84 1.49 8.75 7.43
C LEU A 84 0.92 9.92 6.63
N LEU A 85 1.30 11.13 7.01
CA LEU A 85 1.15 12.35 6.21
C LEU A 85 2.53 12.76 5.71
N ALA A 86 2.75 12.80 4.39
CA ALA A 86 4.06 13.06 3.79
C ALA A 86 3.98 14.03 2.62
N GLY A 87 5.13 14.64 2.29
CA GLY A 87 5.27 15.59 1.18
C GLY A 87 5.55 17.00 1.68
N HIS A 88 4.94 18.02 1.08
CA HIS A 88 5.12 19.40 1.49
C HIS A 88 3.92 20.30 1.23
N VAL A 89 3.90 21.40 1.95
CA VAL A 89 2.93 22.50 1.81
C VAL A 89 3.65 23.85 1.94
N PRO A 90 3.11 24.94 1.36
CA PRO A 90 3.80 26.23 1.34
C PRO A 90 3.73 26.99 2.67
N THR A 91 2.86 26.61 3.60
CA THR A 91 2.68 27.35 4.87
C THR A 91 2.48 26.44 6.06
N LEU A 92 2.87 26.91 7.25
CA LEU A 92 2.60 26.23 8.52
C LEU A 92 1.10 26.00 8.74
N LYS A 93 0.26 26.97 8.37
CA LYS A 93 -1.20 26.89 8.50
C LYS A 93 -1.78 25.70 7.76
N LEU A 94 -1.30 25.41 6.54
CA LEU A 94 -1.76 24.27 5.76
C LEU A 94 -1.32 22.94 6.38
N ARG A 95 -0.09 22.88 6.91
CA ARG A 95 0.40 21.70 7.63
C ARG A 95 -0.47 21.42 8.86
N GLU A 96 -0.75 22.45 9.66
CA GLU A 96 -1.58 22.35 10.86
C GLU A 96 -3.01 21.92 10.52
N GLU A 97 -3.59 22.46 9.45
CA GLU A 97 -4.93 22.08 8.99
C GLU A 97 -4.99 20.62 8.52
N ALA A 98 -3.97 20.13 7.79
CA ALA A 98 -3.87 18.71 7.42
C ALA A 98 -3.85 17.79 8.64
N ILE A 99 -3.02 18.12 9.64
CA ILE A 99 -2.93 17.35 10.90
C ILE A 99 -4.27 17.39 11.63
N LYS A 100 -4.89 18.57 11.73
CA LYS A 100 -6.17 18.76 12.41
C LYS A 100 -7.28 17.92 11.77
N ARG A 101 -7.37 17.88 10.43
CA ARG A 101 -8.35 17.05 9.70
C ARG A 101 -8.17 15.57 10.00
N ILE A 102 -6.95 15.04 9.85
CA ILE A 102 -6.67 13.64 10.11
C ILE A 102 -6.86 13.27 11.59
N SER A 103 -6.60 14.20 12.52
CA SER A 103 -6.79 13.96 13.95
C SER A 103 -8.25 13.75 14.36
N LYS A 104 -9.24 14.11 13.52
CA LYS A 104 -10.66 13.83 13.76
C LYS A 104 -11.03 12.36 13.58
N LEU A 105 -10.23 11.62 12.81
CA LEU A 105 -10.48 10.21 12.54
C LEU A 105 -10.38 9.41 13.83
N SER A 106 -11.05 8.26 13.86
CA SER A 106 -10.97 7.30 14.96
C SER A 106 -10.49 5.95 14.45
N GLY A 107 -10.01 5.09 15.35
CA GLY A 107 -9.58 3.73 15.01
C GLY A 107 -8.19 3.62 14.39
N TYR A 108 -7.42 4.71 14.32
CA TYR A 108 -5.99 4.66 13.96
C TYR A 108 -5.11 4.34 15.18
N ARG A 109 -3.93 3.78 14.93
CA ARG A 109 -2.91 3.45 15.93
C ARG A 109 -2.02 4.64 16.25
N ARG A 110 -1.44 5.27 15.22
CA ARG A 110 -0.54 6.44 15.32
C ARG A 110 -0.67 7.32 14.08
N ILE A 111 -0.33 8.60 14.22
CA ILE A 111 -0.15 9.54 13.10
C ILE A 111 1.33 9.94 13.03
N PHE A 112 1.94 9.75 11.87
CA PHE A 112 3.28 10.21 11.54
C PHE A 112 3.17 11.43 10.62
N ASN A 113 3.46 12.60 11.18
CA ASN A 113 3.54 13.83 10.39
C ASN A 113 4.96 13.99 9.82
N GLN A 114 5.08 13.95 8.50
CA GLN A 114 6.30 14.15 7.71
C GLN A 114 6.06 15.14 6.56
N ILE A 115 5.10 16.04 6.73
CA ILE A 115 4.85 17.15 5.80
C ILE A 115 5.96 18.18 6.02
N ASP A 116 6.71 18.58 5.00
CA ASP A 116 7.67 19.70 5.02
C ASP A 116 6.99 21.04 4.69
N ILE A 117 7.56 22.16 5.16
CA ILE A 117 7.10 23.51 4.79
C ILE A 117 8.08 24.05 3.76
N ARG A 118 7.64 24.10 2.51
CA ARG A 118 8.40 24.62 1.36
C ARG A 118 7.44 24.89 0.20
N HIS A 119 7.86 25.76 -0.70
CA HIS A 119 7.10 26.13 -1.88
C HIS A 119 7.87 25.64 -3.11
N ASP A 120 7.77 24.34 -3.39
CA ASP A 120 8.43 23.68 -4.52
C ASP A 120 7.37 23.03 -5.43
N PRO A 121 7.69 22.76 -6.70
CA PRO A 121 6.86 21.89 -7.53
C PRO A 121 6.80 20.47 -6.98
N SER A 122 5.74 19.74 -7.31
CA SER A 122 5.62 18.32 -6.94
C SER A 122 6.61 17.45 -7.72
N HIS A 123 7.18 16.44 -7.05
CA HIS A 123 8.11 15.46 -7.65
C HIS A 123 7.44 14.12 -7.94
N ASN A 124 6.14 14.12 -8.25
CA ASN A 124 5.30 12.92 -8.30
C ASN A 124 5.81 11.86 -9.30
N VAL A 125 6.39 12.29 -10.42
CA VAL A 125 6.92 11.38 -11.46
C VAL A 125 8.17 10.66 -10.95
N GLU A 126 9.13 11.40 -10.39
CA GLU A 126 10.35 10.86 -9.80
C GLU A 126 10.03 9.94 -8.62
N ASP A 127 9.10 10.35 -7.76
CA ASP A 127 8.69 9.59 -6.58
C ASP A 127 8.00 8.28 -6.95
N THR A 128 7.13 8.30 -7.97
CA THR A 128 6.52 7.09 -8.53
C THR A 128 7.59 6.14 -9.09
N TRP A 129 8.58 6.69 -9.80
CA TRP A 129 9.67 5.90 -10.36
C TRP A 129 10.57 5.29 -9.28
N ILE A 130 10.92 6.06 -8.24
CA ILE A 130 11.66 5.56 -7.07
C ILE A 130 10.88 4.44 -6.38
N THR A 131 9.60 4.67 -6.09
CA THR A 131 8.73 3.68 -5.46
C THR A 131 8.67 2.39 -6.27
N THR A 132 8.53 2.51 -7.59
CA THR A 132 8.51 1.36 -8.51
C THR A 132 9.81 0.58 -8.45
N LYS A 133 10.97 1.24 -8.53
CA LYS A 133 12.29 0.57 -8.42
C LYS A 133 12.42 -0.20 -7.10
N ILE A 134 12.02 0.41 -5.98
CA ILE A 134 12.10 -0.21 -4.65
C ILE A 134 11.19 -1.44 -4.60
N ARG A 135 9.93 -1.31 -5.04
CA ARG A 135 8.98 -2.42 -5.06
C ARG A 135 9.45 -3.56 -5.97
N SER A 136 10.02 -3.26 -7.14
CA SER A 136 10.59 -4.28 -8.04
C SER A 136 11.75 -5.04 -7.40
N LYS A 137 12.66 -4.33 -6.71
CA LYS A 137 13.78 -4.98 -5.99
C LYS A 137 13.30 -5.86 -4.84
N ILE A 138 12.31 -5.40 -4.08
CA ILE A 138 11.70 -6.21 -3.00
C ILE A 138 11.00 -7.44 -3.57
N PHE A 139 10.28 -7.29 -4.68
CA PHE A 139 9.60 -8.40 -5.34
C PHE A 139 10.58 -9.45 -5.89
N ALA A 140 11.77 -9.02 -6.32
CA ALA A 140 12.83 -9.92 -6.78
C ALA A 140 13.58 -10.63 -5.64
N ASP A 141 13.44 -10.18 -4.39
CA ASP A 141 14.09 -10.76 -3.21
C ASP A 141 13.15 -11.76 -2.51
N SER A 142 13.41 -13.05 -2.69
CA SER A 142 12.60 -14.13 -2.10
C SER A 142 12.61 -14.18 -0.58
N SER A 143 13.52 -13.46 0.08
CA SER A 143 13.63 -13.41 1.54
C SER A 143 12.75 -12.33 2.19
N ILE A 144 11.98 -11.59 1.39
CA ILE A 144 11.11 -10.50 1.82
C ILE A 144 9.68 -10.79 1.33
N ASP A 145 8.72 -10.82 2.26
CA ASP A 145 7.32 -10.79 1.86
C ASP A 145 6.94 -9.32 1.54
N PRO A 146 6.58 -8.98 0.29
CA PRO A 146 6.22 -7.61 -0.06
C PRO A 146 4.97 -7.11 0.67
N LYS A 147 4.13 -8.00 1.22
CA LYS A 147 2.86 -7.63 1.87
C LYS A 147 3.02 -7.08 3.28
N ILE A 148 4.16 -7.31 3.93
CA ILE A 148 4.40 -6.86 5.32
C ILE A 148 4.91 -5.42 5.41
N PHE A 149 5.20 -4.80 4.25
CA PHE A 149 5.66 -3.43 4.13
C PHE A 149 4.71 -2.59 3.29
N LYS A 150 4.57 -1.31 3.66
CA LYS A 150 4.10 -0.26 2.77
C LYS A 150 5.22 0.72 2.54
N ILE A 151 5.51 0.98 1.26
CA ILE A 151 6.52 1.94 0.81
C ILE A 151 5.79 3.11 0.18
N VAL A 152 6.11 4.29 0.66
CA VAL A 152 5.61 5.59 0.18
C VAL A 152 6.84 6.44 -0.13
N THR A 153 6.83 7.16 -1.25
CA THR A 153 7.90 8.11 -1.55
C THR A 153 7.26 9.46 -1.82
N ALA A 154 7.71 10.48 -1.10
CA ALA A 154 7.30 11.86 -1.34
C ALA A 154 8.54 12.76 -1.26
N ASP A 155 8.72 13.61 -2.25
CA ASP A 155 9.87 14.50 -2.40
C ASP A 155 11.21 13.76 -2.30
N ARG A 156 11.29 12.60 -2.96
CA ARG A 156 12.42 11.66 -2.98
C ARG A 156 12.77 11.07 -1.61
N ILE A 157 11.96 11.31 -0.58
CA ILE A 157 12.08 10.72 0.75
C ILE A 157 11.24 9.45 0.79
N VAL A 158 11.87 8.32 1.11
CA VAL A 158 11.19 7.03 1.21
C VAL A 158 10.76 6.78 2.64
N TYR A 159 9.48 6.54 2.84
CA TYR A 159 8.89 6.15 4.11
C TYR A 159 8.59 4.65 4.08
N LEU A 160 9.20 3.92 5.01
CA LEU A 160 9.03 2.48 5.17
C LEU A 160 8.13 2.20 6.37
N MET A 161 6.90 1.74 6.10
CA MET A 161 5.93 1.35 7.12
C MET A 161 5.85 -0.18 7.20
N GLY A 162 5.69 -0.74 8.40
CA GLY A 162 5.63 -2.20 8.56
C GLY A 162 5.70 -2.66 10.00
N ASP A 163 5.07 -3.80 10.29
CA ASP A 163 5.32 -4.58 11.51
C ASP A 163 6.21 -5.77 11.08
N VAL A 164 7.48 -5.78 11.47
CA VAL A 164 8.53 -6.62 10.85
C VAL A 164 9.53 -7.18 11.85
N THR A 165 10.28 -8.22 11.48
CA THR A 165 11.48 -8.60 12.24
C THR A 165 12.65 -7.64 11.96
N PRO A 166 13.66 -7.56 12.85
CA PRO A 166 14.86 -6.75 12.61
C PRO A 166 15.55 -7.07 11.28
N GLU A 167 15.61 -8.33 10.89
CA GLU A 167 16.25 -8.81 9.67
C GLU A 167 15.50 -8.35 8.42
N GLN A 168 14.18 -8.48 8.42
CA GLN A 168 13.32 -8.02 7.34
C GLN A 168 13.43 -6.51 7.18
N GLY A 169 13.34 -5.76 8.28
CA GLY A 169 13.50 -4.31 8.28
C GLY A 169 14.86 -3.88 7.74
N ARG A 170 15.95 -4.51 8.19
CA ARG A 170 17.31 -4.23 7.71
C ARG A 170 17.43 -4.40 6.20
N ARG A 171 16.88 -5.49 5.63
CA ARG A 171 16.93 -5.74 4.18
C ARG A 171 16.18 -4.67 3.38
N VAL A 172 14.95 -4.34 3.77
CA VAL A 172 14.16 -3.32 3.04
C VAL A 172 14.78 -1.93 3.16
N ILE A 173 15.34 -1.59 4.33
CA ILE A 173 16.08 -0.33 4.52
C ILE A 173 17.28 -0.27 3.57
N ASP A 174 18.02 -1.35 3.42
CA ASP A 174 19.19 -1.42 2.55
C ASP A 174 18.81 -1.27 1.07
N ILE A 175 17.74 -1.96 0.62
CA ILE A 175 17.19 -1.80 -0.73
C ILE A 175 16.79 -0.34 -1.00
N ALA A 176 16.07 0.28 -0.06
CA ALA A 176 15.61 1.66 -0.20
C ALA A 176 16.78 2.64 -0.28
N ARG A 177 17.75 2.54 0.64
CA ARG A 177 18.92 3.43 0.70
C ARG A 177 19.82 3.33 -0.54
N ASN A 178 19.95 2.14 -1.12
CA ASN A 178 20.77 1.91 -2.32
C ASN A 178 19.98 2.09 -3.63
N THR A 179 18.78 2.69 -3.59
CA THR A 179 18.02 2.99 -4.79
C THR A 179 18.31 4.40 -5.29
N SER A 180 18.75 4.48 -6.56
CA SER A 180 19.06 5.75 -7.22
C SER A 180 17.86 6.71 -7.21
N GLY A 181 18.12 7.95 -6.79
CA GLY A 181 17.14 9.02 -6.67
C GLY A 181 16.67 9.27 -5.24
N VAL A 182 16.86 8.31 -4.32
CA VAL A 182 16.46 8.44 -2.91
C VAL A 182 17.39 9.41 -2.19
N ILE A 183 16.81 10.43 -1.54
CA ILE A 183 17.58 11.41 -0.75
C ILE A 183 17.64 11.06 0.74
N ARG A 184 16.59 10.40 1.25
CA ARG A 184 16.45 10.06 2.67
C ARG A 184 15.50 8.88 2.83
N VAL A 185 15.76 8.06 3.84
CA VAL A 185 14.87 6.95 4.23
C VAL A 185 14.41 7.17 5.66
N VAL A 186 13.10 7.26 5.85
CA VAL A 186 12.43 7.38 7.15
C VAL A 186 11.82 6.03 7.51
N LYS A 187 12.16 5.55 8.71
CA LYS A 187 11.76 4.24 9.21
C LYS A 187 10.54 4.39 10.12
N LEU A 188 9.39 3.95 9.65
CA LEU A 188 8.12 3.89 10.39
C LEU A 188 7.79 2.41 10.68
N LEU A 189 8.80 1.69 11.17
CA LEU A 189 8.76 0.24 11.37
C LEU A 189 8.57 -0.08 12.85
N GLN A 190 7.65 -1.01 13.13
CA GLN A 190 7.51 -1.66 14.42
C GLN A 190 8.24 -3.00 14.38
N TYR A 191 9.16 -3.22 15.31
CA TYR A 191 9.90 -4.48 15.38
C TYR A 191 9.25 -5.46 16.36
N TYR A 192 9.17 -6.74 15.96
CA TYR A 192 8.84 -7.85 16.85
C TYR A 192 9.90 -8.94 16.77
N VAL A 193 10.03 -9.70 17.85
CA VAL A 193 10.93 -10.86 17.95
C VAL A 193 10.08 -12.10 18.15
N LEU A 194 10.26 -13.09 17.27
CA LEU A 194 9.63 -14.39 17.43
C LEU A 194 10.36 -15.13 18.55
N THR A 195 9.72 -15.25 19.70
CA THR A 195 10.20 -16.13 20.77
C THR A 195 9.53 -17.48 20.58
N ASN A 196 10.29 -18.52 20.25
CA ASN A 196 9.80 -19.90 20.35
C ASN A 196 9.68 -20.26 21.83
N LYS A 197 8.58 -19.85 22.46
CA LYS A 197 8.10 -20.49 23.70
C LYS A 197 7.14 -21.58 23.28
N ASP A 198 7.50 -22.83 23.58
CA ASP A 198 6.61 -23.97 23.41
C ASP A 198 5.35 -23.72 24.26
N PRO A 199 4.13 -23.72 23.68
CA PRO A 199 2.89 -23.52 24.44
C PRO A 199 2.70 -24.52 25.59
N HIS A 200 3.43 -25.65 25.56
CA HIS A 200 3.32 -26.72 26.54
C HIS A 200 4.25 -26.58 27.77
N GLU A 201 5.21 -25.66 27.76
CA GLU A 201 6.22 -25.57 28.83
C GLU A 201 5.64 -25.06 30.17
N HIS A 202 4.53 -24.30 30.12
CA HIS A 202 3.86 -23.79 31.33
C HIS A 202 3.09 -24.86 32.13
N ARG A 203 2.91 -26.08 31.61
CA ARG A 203 2.15 -27.14 32.29
C ARG A 203 3.00 -27.98 33.25
N SER A 204 4.31 -27.75 33.33
CA SER A 204 5.26 -28.50 34.16
C SER A 204 5.48 -27.92 35.56
N LEU A 205 4.98 -26.72 35.87
CA LEU A 205 5.23 -26.05 37.15
C LEU A 205 4.11 -26.25 38.20
N TYR A 206 3.11 -27.09 37.89
CA TYR A 206 2.01 -27.43 38.79
C TYR A 206 1.81 -28.96 38.92
N LYS A 207 2.90 -29.72 38.96
CA LYS A 207 2.87 -31.13 39.38
C LYS A 207 3.60 -31.30 40.70
#